data_AF-A0A833M263-F1
#
_entry.id   AF-A0A833M263-F1
#
_cell.length_a   1.000
_cell.length_b   1.000
_cell.length_c   1.000
_cell.angle_alpha   90.00
_cell.angle_beta   90.00
_cell.angle_gamma   90.00
#
_symmetry.space_group_name_H-M   'P 1'
#
loop_
_entity.id
_entity.type
_entity.pdbx_description
1 polymer ?
#
loop_
_entity_poly.entity_id
_entity_poly.type
_entity_poly.pdbx_seq_one_letter_code
_entity_poly.pdbx_strand_id
1 'polypeptide(L)'
;MASRRLLNRLFYFTVEDEGILAEAFPRFEPEVFCIAYKVVGADDVFVTTAETREAMDRHDVPYNLLADEEAGRIALLHNTLSKEELSEYDEALRALTLAHRAIGAACVGVNGDAEVGPLVAADPERFTYFTAPAGHTFLWRLFADRKDAVAFARKRGDKKAVEWAEALPLASARELKSFH
;
A
#
# COMPACT_ATOMS: atom_id res chain seq x y z
N MET A 1 21.50 4.94 18.28
CA MET A 1 20.18 4.48 17.81
C MET A 1 20.43 3.49 16.69
N ALA A 2 20.21 2.20 16.96
CA ALA A 2 20.55 1.13 16.04
C ALA A 2 19.77 1.30 14.73
N SER A 3 20.48 1.20 13.61
CA SER A 3 19.93 1.20 12.27
C SER A 3 18.89 0.08 12.17
N ARG A 4 17.60 0.41 12.34
CA ARG A 4 16.49 -0.47 11.98
C ARG A 4 16.47 -0.56 10.45
N ARG A 5 17.42 -1.29 9.88
CA ARG A 5 17.24 -1.94 8.56
C ARG A 5 16.47 -3.23 8.82
N LEU A 6 15.26 -3.10 9.36
CA LEU A 6 14.35 -4.21 9.51
C LEU A 6 13.58 -4.26 8.19
N LEU A 7 14.06 -5.15 7.33
CA LEU A 7 13.40 -5.70 6.14
C LEU A 7 12.03 -5.07 5.84
N ASN A 8 11.98 -4.11 4.90
CA ASN A 8 10.73 -3.55 4.37
C ASN A 8 9.91 -4.67 3.74
N ARG A 9 9.10 -5.38 4.54
CA ARG A 9 8.42 -6.62 4.20
C ARG A 9 6.94 -6.44 4.48
N LEU A 10 6.15 -6.89 3.53
CA LEU A 10 4.70 -6.94 3.64
C LEU A 10 4.31 -8.39 3.88
N PHE A 11 3.48 -8.62 4.88
CA PHE A 11 3.14 -9.96 5.34
C PHE A 11 1.69 -10.28 5.01
N TYR A 12 1.43 -11.49 4.55
CA TYR A 12 0.09 -11.98 4.25
C TYR A 12 -0.44 -12.92 5.33
N PHE A 13 -1.68 -12.70 5.70
CA PHE A 13 -2.36 -13.37 6.82
C PHE A 13 -3.80 -13.74 6.44
N THR A 14 -4.45 -14.59 7.25
CA THR A 14 -5.84 -15.01 7.02
C THR A 14 -6.83 -14.02 7.66
N VAL A 15 -8.04 -13.87 7.15
CA VAL A 15 -9.05 -12.96 7.77
C VAL A 15 -9.36 -13.31 9.24
N GLU A 16 -9.19 -14.56 9.66
CA GLU A 16 -9.27 -14.94 11.08
C GLU A 16 -8.23 -14.18 11.93
N ASP A 17 -7.01 -14.03 11.41
CA ASP A 17 -5.95 -13.29 12.08
C ASP A 17 -6.29 -11.79 12.18
N GLU A 18 -7.11 -11.24 11.28
CA GLU A 18 -7.59 -9.84 11.34
C GLU A 18 -8.57 -9.66 12.49
N GLY A 19 -9.49 -10.61 12.66
CA GLY A 19 -10.41 -10.64 13.79
C GLY A 19 -9.66 -10.73 15.13
N ILE A 20 -8.65 -11.60 15.19
CA ILE A 20 -7.79 -11.74 16.37
C ILE A 20 -7.02 -10.43 16.62
N LEU A 21 -6.48 -9.80 15.58
CA LEU A 21 -5.78 -8.52 15.69
C LEU A 21 -6.72 -7.42 16.23
N ALA A 22 -7.94 -7.34 15.73
CA ALA A 22 -8.95 -6.37 16.18
C ALA A 22 -9.33 -6.60 17.66
N GLU A 23 -9.46 -7.86 18.10
CA GLU A 23 -9.71 -8.21 19.50
C GLU A 23 -8.52 -7.95 20.41
N ALA A 24 -7.30 -8.12 19.91
CA ALA A 24 -6.07 -7.89 20.65
C ALA A 24 -5.69 -6.40 20.73
N PHE A 25 -6.12 -5.58 19.76
CA PHE A 25 -5.73 -4.17 19.64
C PHE A 25 -5.94 -3.33 20.91
N PRO A 26 -7.04 -3.47 21.68
CA PRO A 26 -7.21 -2.73 22.93
C PRO A 26 -6.17 -3.05 24.02
N ARG A 27 -5.40 -4.12 23.85
CA ARG A 27 -4.34 -4.55 24.77
C ARG A 27 -2.96 -4.04 24.37
N PHE A 28 -2.84 -3.46 23.17
CA PHE A 28 -1.60 -2.87 22.71
C PHE A 28 -1.33 -1.55 23.44
N GLU A 29 -0.06 -1.15 23.47
CA GLU A 29 0.32 0.12 24.06
C GLU A 29 -0.36 1.29 23.30
N PRO A 30 -0.69 2.41 23.95
CA PRO A 30 -1.40 3.53 23.29
C PRO A 30 -0.69 4.13 22.06
N GLU A 31 0.59 3.83 21.89
CA GLU A 31 1.44 4.31 20.79
C GLU A 31 1.57 3.30 19.64
N VAL A 32 0.97 2.12 19.75
CA VAL A 32 1.05 1.06 18.74
C VAL A 32 -0.09 1.22 17.74
N PHE A 33 0.28 1.47 16.49
CA PHE A 33 -0.65 1.48 15.36
C PHE A 33 -0.46 0.21 14.55
N CYS A 34 -1.56 -0.50 14.29
CA CYS A 34 -1.59 -1.70 13.48
C CYS A 34 -2.46 -1.44 12.26
N ILE A 35 -1.96 -1.80 11.09
CA ILE A 35 -2.61 -1.50 9.81
C ILE A 35 -2.65 -2.78 8.99
N ALA A 36 -3.87 -3.23 8.67
CA ALA A 36 -4.13 -4.39 7.83
C ALA A 36 -5.05 -3.99 6.66
N TYR A 37 -4.82 -4.60 5.50
CA TYR A 37 -5.57 -4.32 4.27
C TYR A 37 -6.01 -5.63 3.61
N LYS A 38 -7.32 -5.78 3.36
CA LYS A 38 -7.87 -6.96 2.67
C LYS A 38 -7.36 -7.06 1.23
N VAL A 39 -6.93 -8.25 0.83
CA VAL A 39 -6.50 -8.52 -0.56
C VAL A 39 -7.72 -8.57 -1.48
N VAL A 40 -7.70 -7.75 -2.53
CA VAL A 40 -8.77 -7.70 -3.53
C VAL A 40 -8.81 -9.00 -4.34
N GLY A 41 -10.01 -9.58 -4.44
CA GLY A 41 -10.24 -10.83 -5.16
C GLY A 41 -9.80 -12.09 -4.39
N ALA A 42 -9.51 -11.96 -3.09
CA ALA A 42 -9.34 -13.09 -2.19
C ALA A 42 -10.42 -13.03 -1.08
N ASP A 43 -10.93 -14.19 -0.70
CA ASP A 43 -12.02 -14.26 0.28
C ASP A 43 -11.49 -14.01 1.70
N ASP A 44 -10.37 -14.66 2.05
CA ASP A 44 -9.87 -14.74 3.43
C ASP A 44 -8.39 -14.34 3.59
N VAL A 45 -7.88 -13.42 2.78
CA VAL A 45 -6.46 -13.00 2.87
C VAL A 45 -6.34 -11.48 3.04
N PHE A 46 -5.48 -11.04 3.96
CA PHE A 46 -5.08 -9.64 4.11
C PHE A 46 -3.56 -9.47 4.11
N VAL A 47 -3.12 -8.23 3.93
CA VAL A 47 -1.71 -7.80 3.98
C VAL A 47 -1.53 -6.83 5.14
N THR A 48 -0.40 -6.93 5.85
CA THR A 48 -0.04 -5.98 6.91
C THR A 48 1.42 -5.57 6.84
N THR A 49 1.74 -4.46 7.51
CA THR A 49 3.08 -3.88 7.57
C THR A 49 3.99 -4.64 8.55
N ALA A 50 5.30 -4.44 8.46
CA ALA A 50 6.23 -5.03 9.39
C ALA A 50 5.98 -4.61 10.84
N GLU A 51 5.61 -3.35 11.08
CA GLU A 51 5.34 -2.82 12.43
C GLU A 51 4.15 -3.52 13.08
N THR A 52 3.12 -3.82 12.30
CA THR A 52 1.94 -4.52 12.79
C THR A 52 2.28 -5.96 13.18
N ARG A 53 3.08 -6.65 12.36
CA ARG A 53 3.57 -8.00 12.68
C ARG A 53 4.48 -8.00 13.91
N GLU A 54 5.35 -7.00 14.07
CA GLU A 54 6.17 -6.83 15.28
C GLU A 54 5.32 -6.58 16.53
N ALA A 55 4.24 -5.81 16.42
CA ALA A 55 3.29 -5.60 17.51
C ALA A 55 2.60 -6.92 17.91
N MET A 56 2.10 -7.67 16.93
CA MET A 56 1.50 -8.99 17.16
C MET A 56 2.46 -9.94 17.87
N ASP A 57 3.72 -10.02 17.42
CA ASP A 57 4.77 -10.83 18.04
C ASP A 57 5.04 -10.43 19.50
N ARG A 58 5.12 -9.13 19.80
CA ARG A 58 5.37 -8.62 21.16
C ARG A 58 4.24 -8.94 22.14
N HIS A 59 3.02 -9.07 21.63
CA HIS A 59 1.82 -9.30 22.42
C HIS A 59 1.34 -10.77 22.37
N ASP A 60 2.18 -11.68 21.87
CA ASP A 60 1.89 -13.10 21.70
C ASP A 60 0.55 -13.36 20.97
N VAL A 61 0.23 -12.51 19.98
CA VAL A 61 -0.97 -12.66 19.17
C VAL A 61 -0.72 -13.77 18.14
N PRO A 62 -1.49 -14.88 18.16
CA PRO A 62 -1.31 -15.95 17.21
C PRO A 62 -1.73 -15.50 15.81
N TYR A 63 -1.01 -15.97 14.79
CA TYR A 63 -1.32 -15.69 13.39
C TYR A 63 -0.81 -16.78 12.45
N ASN A 64 -1.36 -16.82 11.24
CA ASN A 64 -0.95 -17.74 10.19
C ASN A 64 -0.26 -16.98 9.04
N LEU A 65 1.08 -16.87 9.11
CA LEU A 65 1.84 -16.24 8.03
C LEU A 65 1.79 -17.10 6.77
N LEU A 66 1.16 -16.57 5.73
CA LEU A 66 1.03 -17.27 4.46
C LEU A 66 2.31 -17.10 3.62
N ALA A 67 2.83 -15.88 3.50
CA ALA A 67 4.22 -15.54 3.13
C ALA A 67 4.46 -14.02 3.22
N ASP A 68 5.65 -13.61 2.79
CA ASP A 68 6.16 -12.25 2.81
C ASP A 68 6.55 -11.75 1.41
N GLU A 69 6.36 -10.45 1.17
CA GLU A 69 6.75 -9.76 -0.05
C GLU A 69 7.66 -8.58 0.26
N GLU A 70 8.61 -8.29 -0.64
CA GLU A 70 9.52 -7.17 -0.47
C GLU A 70 8.82 -5.86 -0.85
N ALA A 71 8.61 -4.98 0.12
CA ALA A 71 7.95 -3.69 -0.12
C ALA A 71 8.74 -2.83 -1.13
N GLY A 72 10.06 -3.00 -1.23
CA GLY A 72 10.90 -2.33 -2.23
C GLY A 72 10.55 -2.69 -3.69
N ARG A 73 9.81 -3.78 -3.92
CA ARG A 73 9.29 -4.14 -5.26
C ARG A 73 8.02 -3.36 -5.63
N ILE A 74 7.40 -2.68 -4.66
CA ILE A 74 6.21 -1.85 -4.83
C ILE A 74 6.63 -0.38 -4.86
N ALA A 75 6.48 0.27 -6.01
CA ALA A 75 6.93 1.65 -6.18
C ALA A 75 5.81 2.66 -5.94
N LEU A 76 6.12 3.74 -5.24
CA LEU A 76 5.20 4.86 -5.02
C LEU A 76 5.69 6.09 -5.79
N LEU A 77 4.78 6.80 -6.44
CA LEU A 77 5.01 8.12 -7.03
C LEU A 77 4.23 9.16 -6.26
N HIS A 78 4.91 9.87 -5.36
CA HIS A 78 4.32 10.99 -4.64
C HIS A 78 4.29 12.25 -5.51
N ASN A 79 3.26 13.07 -5.33
CA ASN A 79 3.32 14.49 -5.66
C ASN A 79 3.99 15.26 -4.50
N THR A 80 4.22 16.58 -4.65
CA THR A 80 4.91 17.37 -3.62
C THR A 80 4.22 17.27 -2.26
N LEU A 81 2.90 17.46 -2.21
CA LEU A 81 2.13 17.48 -0.97
C LEU A 81 2.09 16.11 -0.28
N SER A 82 1.79 15.04 -1.01
CA SER A 82 1.81 13.67 -0.47
C SER A 82 3.21 13.25 -0.04
N LYS A 83 4.27 13.79 -0.63
CA LYS A 83 5.62 13.53 -0.14
C LYS A 83 5.85 14.18 1.22
N GLU A 84 5.39 15.41 1.41
CA GLU A 84 5.53 16.12 2.68
C GLU A 84 4.70 15.49 3.80
N GLU A 85 3.47 15.08 3.52
CA GLU A 85 2.54 14.56 4.53
C GLU A 85 2.61 13.05 4.72
N LEU A 86 2.96 12.27 3.68
CA LEU A 86 2.84 10.80 3.71
C LEU A 86 4.15 10.02 3.73
N SER A 87 5.32 10.67 3.72
CA SER A 87 6.62 9.96 3.66
C SER A 87 6.83 8.95 4.80
N GLU A 88 6.23 9.20 5.98
CA GLU A 88 6.31 8.27 7.12
C GLU A 88 5.36 7.07 6.99
N TYR A 89 4.40 7.12 6.06
CA TYR A 89 3.40 6.07 5.80
C TYR A 89 3.67 5.29 4.50
N ASP A 90 4.86 5.43 3.91
CA ASP A 90 5.25 4.72 2.67
C ASP A 90 5.02 3.21 2.75
N GLU A 91 5.27 2.61 3.91
CA GLU A 91 5.08 1.17 4.10
C GLU A 91 3.60 0.79 4.10
N ALA A 92 2.76 1.57 4.79
CA ALA A 92 1.31 1.40 4.77
C ALA A 92 0.74 1.59 3.36
N LEU A 93 1.23 2.58 2.61
CA LEU A 93 0.85 2.80 1.21
C LEU A 93 1.27 1.63 0.30
N ARG A 94 2.44 1.03 0.52
CA ARG A 94 2.87 -0.16 -0.21
C ARG A 94 2.02 -1.38 0.16
N ALA A 95 1.68 -1.55 1.45
CA ALA A 95 0.79 -2.60 1.92
C ALA A 95 -0.60 -2.48 1.26
N LEU A 96 -1.17 -1.27 1.24
CA LEU A 96 -2.42 -0.97 0.55
C LEU A 96 -2.31 -1.25 -0.95
N THR A 97 -1.25 -0.78 -1.61
CA THR A 97 -1.00 -1.04 -3.04
C THR A 97 -0.95 -2.55 -3.33
N LEU A 98 -0.28 -3.30 -2.46
CA LEU A 98 -0.16 -4.75 -2.58
C LEU A 98 -1.50 -5.46 -2.36
N ALA A 99 -2.30 -5.01 -1.40
CA ALA A 99 -3.64 -5.52 -1.14
C ALA A 99 -4.55 -5.37 -2.37
N HIS A 100 -4.39 -4.30 -3.15
CA HIS A 100 -5.05 -4.12 -4.44
C HIS A 100 -4.41 -4.90 -5.62
N ARG A 101 -3.44 -5.79 -5.36
CA ARG A 101 -2.65 -6.50 -6.38
C ARG A 101 -2.04 -5.55 -7.41
N ALA A 102 -1.55 -4.39 -6.95
CA ALA A 102 -0.82 -3.45 -7.78
C ALA A 102 0.69 -3.53 -7.50
N ILE A 103 1.49 -3.24 -8.53
CA ILE A 103 2.96 -3.19 -8.47
C ILE A 103 3.50 -1.78 -8.25
N GLY A 104 2.62 -0.78 -8.30
CA GLY A 104 2.94 0.58 -7.94
C GLY A 104 1.70 1.45 -7.84
N ALA A 105 1.86 2.61 -7.21
CA ALA A 105 0.79 3.59 -7.03
C ALA A 105 1.32 5.00 -7.27
N ALA A 106 0.52 5.85 -7.91
CA ALA A 106 0.83 7.26 -8.09
C ALA A 106 -0.21 8.13 -7.41
N CYS A 107 0.23 9.07 -6.56
CA CYS A 107 -0.63 10.09 -6.00
C CYS A 107 -1.05 11.05 -7.10
N VAL A 108 -2.36 11.12 -7.37
CA VAL A 108 -2.90 11.94 -8.46
C VAL A 108 -3.46 13.28 -7.98
N GLY A 109 -3.78 13.41 -6.70
CA GLY A 109 -4.31 14.61 -6.09
C GLY A 109 -4.95 14.34 -4.73
N VAL A 110 -5.70 15.32 -4.23
CA VAL A 110 -6.45 15.25 -2.99
C VAL A 110 -7.95 15.11 -3.30
N ASN A 111 -8.67 14.39 -2.44
CA ASN A 111 -10.12 14.31 -2.54
C ASN A 111 -10.75 15.71 -2.47
N GLY A 112 -11.58 16.06 -3.46
CA GLY A 112 -12.16 17.39 -3.62
C GLY A 112 -11.52 18.23 -4.74
N ASP A 113 -10.39 17.79 -5.29
CA ASP A 113 -9.78 18.45 -6.46
C ASP A 113 -10.67 18.29 -7.71
N ALA A 114 -10.93 19.39 -8.42
CA ALA A 114 -11.82 19.40 -9.59
C ALA A 114 -11.37 18.49 -10.73
N GLU A 115 -10.05 18.27 -10.87
CA GLU A 115 -9.45 17.41 -11.89
C GLU A 115 -9.51 15.92 -11.51
N VAL A 116 -9.70 15.61 -10.23
CA VAL A 116 -9.63 14.25 -9.68
C VAL A 116 -10.96 13.51 -9.85
N GLY A 117 -12.10 14.17 -9.61
CA GLY A 117 -13.42 13.56 -9.70
C GLY A 117 -13.70 12.84 -11.03
N PRO A 118 -13.44 13.47 -12.19
CA PRO A 118 -13.63 12.82 -13.50
C PRO A 118 -12.69 11.63 -13.74
N LEU A 119 -11.47 11.65 -13.18
CA LEU A 119 -10.51 10.56 -13.31
C LEU A 119 -10.98 9.30 -12.57
N VAL A 120 -11.52 9.46 -11.35
CA VAL A 120 -12.06 8.34 -10.56
C VAL A 120 -13.34 7.80 -11.18
N ALA A 121 -14.25 8.68 -11.59
CA ALA A 121 -15.53 8.28 -12.15
C ALA A 121 -15.41 7.42 -13.42
N ALA A 122 -14.31 7.59 -14.17
CA ALA A 122 -14.06 6.82 -15.38
C ALA A 122 -13.61 5.37 -15.10
N ASP A 123 -12.90 5.12 -13.99
CA ASP A 123 -12.35 3.80 -13.67
C ASP A 123 -12.09 3.65 -12.15
N PRO A 124 -13.14 3.52 -11.31
CA PRO A 124 -13.02 3.63 -9.86
C PRO A 124 -12.21 2.49 -9.22
N GLU A 125 -12.22 1.30 -9.81
CA GLU A 125 -11.51 0.11 -9.29
C GLU A 125 -9.98 0.29 -9.33
N ARG A 126 -9.52 1.24 -10.13
CA ARG A 126 -8.12 1.55 -10.37
C ARG A 126 -7.56 2.62 -9.45
N PHE A 127 -8.34 3.05 -8.46
CA PHE A 127 -7.91 4.02 -7.47
C PHE A 127 -8.19 3.54 -6.05
N THR A 128 -7.42 4.09 -5.11
CA THR A 128 -7.63 3.94 -3.68
C THR A 128 -7.34 5.25 -2.97
N TYR A 129 -7.75 5.34 -1.71
CA TYR A 129 -7.59 6.53 -0.88
C TYR A 129 -6.70 6.23 0.32
N PHE A 130 -5.90 7.21 0.72
CA PHE A 130 -5.16 7.16 1.97
C PHE A 130 -5.28 8.50 2.67
N THR A 131 -5.73 8.48 3.92
CA THR A 131 -5.89 9.68 4.75
C THR A 131 -4.87 9.65 5.87
N ALA A 132 -4.04 10.67 5.97
CA ALA A 132 -3.15 10.83 7.12
C ALA A 132 -3.98 11.14 8.38
N PRO A 133 -3.54 10.76 9.60
CA PRO A 133 -4.31 10.94 10.85
C PRO A 133 -4.84 12.35 11.13
N ALA A 134 -4.23 13.40 10.57
CA ALA A 134 -4.68 14.78 10.66
C ALA A 134 -4.62 15.54 9.32
N GLY A 135 -4.43 14.82 8.21
CA GLY A 135 -4.06 15.41 6.92
C GLY A 135 -5.12 15.22 5.85
N HIS A 136 -4.70 15.50 4.62
CA HIS A 136 -5.56 15.37 3.46
C HIS A 136 -5.89 13.90 3.15
N THR A 137 -7.01 13.67 2.47
CA THR A 137 -7.33 12.38 1.86
C THR A 137 -6.73 12.36 0.46
N PHE A 138 -5.63 11.63 0.28
CA PHE A 138 -4.93 11.52 -0.99
C PHE A 138 -5.52 10.42 -1.86
N LEU A 139 -5.66 10.69 -3.15
CA LEU A 139 -6.07 9.71 -4.13
C LEU A 139 -4.85 9.10 -4.83
N TRP A 140 -4.83 7.78 -4.86
CA TRP A 140 -3.77 6.98 -5.45
C TRP A 140 -4.29 6.18 -6.64
N ARG A 141 -3.68 6.35 -7.81
CA ARG A 141 -3.90 5.53 -9.00
C ARG A 141 -3.03 4.27 -8.92
N LEU A 142 -3.65 3.10 -8.99
CA LEU A 142 -3.03 1.79 -8.79
C LEU A 142 -2.65 1.07 -10.09
N PHE A 143 -1.41 0.64 -10.25
CA PHE A 143 -0.95 0.01 -11.50
C PHE A 143 -0.68 -1.48 -11.28
N ALA A 144 -1.45 -2.33 -11.95
CA ALA A 144 -1.17 -3.77 -11.99
C ALA A 144 -0.08 -4.12 -13.02
N ASP A 145 0.12 -3.29 -14.06
CA ASP A 145 1.08 -3.54 -15.12
C ASP A 145 1.94 -2.32 -15.41
N ARG A 146 3.24 -2.53 -15.66
CA ARG A 146 4.20 -1.47 -15.96
C ARG A 146 3.81 -0.69 -17.22
N LYS A 147 3.28 -1.39 -18.22
CA LYS A 147 2.82 -0.77 -19.47
C LYS A 147 1.70 0.25 -19.23
N ASP A 148 0.78 -0.05 -18.31
CA ASP A 148 -0.29 0.86 -17.91
C ASP A 148 0.28 2.09 -17.21
N ALA A 149 1.22 1.90 -16.27
CA ALA A 149 1.91 2.99 -15.59
C ALA A 149 2.62 3.93 -16.56
N VAL A 150 3.36 3.38 -17.54
CA VAL A 150 4.08 4.16 -18.55
C VAL A 150 3.10 4.93 -19.45
N ALA A 151 2.02 4.29 -19.90
CA ALA A 151 1.00 4.94 -20.72
C ALA A 151 0.32 6.10 -19.98
N PHE A 152 -0.02 5.89 -18.71
CA PHE A 152 -0.58 6.91 -17.83
C PHE A 152 0.38 8.09 -17.63
N ALA A 153 1.65 7.80 -17.29
CA ALA A 153 2.67 8.82 -17.09
C ALA A 153 2.91 9.66 -18.36
N ARG A 154 2.98 9.01 -19.53
CA ARG A 154 3.14 9.71 -20.82
C ARG A 154 1.96 10.62 -21.14
N LYS A 155 0.73 10.21 -20.81
CA LYS A 155 -0.47 11.04 -21.00
C LYS A 155 -0.45 12.30 -20.12
N ARG A 156 0.16 12.23 -18.92
CA ARG A 156 0.34 13.39 -18.04
C ARG A 156 1.48 14.32 -18.46
N GLY A 157 2.38 13.88 -19.33
CA GLY A 157 3.48 14.70 -19.85
C GLY A 157 4.62 14.98 -18.86
N ASP A 158 4.63 14.33 -17.69
CA ASP A 158 5.68 14.50 -16.69
C ASP A 158 6.82 13.50 -16.91
N LYS A 159 8.02 14.02 -17.21
CA LYS A 159 9.22 13.20 -17.41
C LYS A 159 9.58 12.35 -16.19
N LYS A 160 9.42 12.89 -14.97
CA LYS A 160 9.73 12.16 -13.74
C LYS A 160 8.78 10.99 -13.54
N ALA A 161 7.50 11.19 -13.85
CA ALA A 161 6.51 10.11 -13.80
C ALA A 161 6.82 9.00 -14.82
N VAL A 162 7.31 9.35 -16.01
CA VAL A 162 7.71 8.37 -17.03
C VAL A 162 8.94 7.58 -16.58
N GLU A 163 9.97 8.26 -16.07
CA GLU A 163 11.17 7.60 -15.53
C GLU A 163 10.82 6.65 -14.38
N TRP A 164 9.96 7.09 -13.45
CA TRP A 164 9.44 6.23 -12.39
C TRP A 164 8.72 5.00 -12.93
N ALA A 165 7.82 5.19 -13.91
CA ALA A 165 7.03 4.10 -14.47
C ALA A 165 7.90 3.08 -15.24
N GLU A 166 8.91 3.55 -15.97
CA GLU A 166 9.85 2.68 -16.68
C GLU A 166 10.78 1.91 -15.71
N ALA A 167 11.06 2.50 -14.54
CA ALA A 167 11.89 1.93 -13.48
C ALA A 167 11.14 1.00 -12.51
N LEU A 168 9.83 0.77 -12.70
CA LEU A 168 9.07 -0.17 -11.84
C LEU A 168 9.80 -1.52 -11.77
N PRO A 169 10.03 -2.10 -10.57
CA PRO A 169 10.77 -3.36 -10.46
C PRO A 169 10.06 -4.53 -11.14
N LEU A 170 8.72 -4.52 -11.11
CA LEU A 170 7.87 -5.57 -11.69
C LEU A 170 7.28 -5.13 -13.02
N ALA A 171 7.06 -6.07 -13.92
CA ALA A 171 6.36 -5.82 -15.17
C ALA A 171 4.84 -6.00 -14.99
N SER A 172 4.43 -6.93 -14.13
CA SER A 172 3.02 -7.22 -13.84
C SER A 172 2.78 -7.71 -12.41
N ALA A 173 1.58 -7.50 -11.88
CA ALA A 173 1.09 -8.04 -10.62
C ALA A 173 1.12 -9.58 -10.55
N ARG A 174 1.21 -10.24 -11.69
CA ARG A 174 1.40 -11.70 -11.78
C ARG A 174 2.75 -12.17 -11.25
N GLU A 175 3.73 -11.27 -11.13
CA GLU A 175 5.06 -11.54 -10.55
C GLU A 175 5.11 -11.35 -9.04
N LEU A 176 4.03 -10.84 -8.44
CA LEU A 176 3.85 -10.83 -7.01
C LEU A 176 3.62 -12.26 -6.52
N LYS A 177 4.21 -12.62 -5.39
CA LYS A 177 3.90 -13.90 -4.77
C LYS A 177 2.43 -13.88 -4.33
N SER A 178 1.60 -14.64 -5.02
CA SER A 178 0.20 -14.82 -4.64
C SER A 178 0.04 -16.01 -3.70
N PHE A 179 -0.87 -15.86 -2.75
CA PHE A 179 -1.40 -16.97 -1.96
C PHE A 179 -2.50 -17.63 -2.78
N HIS A 180 -2.43 -18.96 -2.87
CA HIS A 180 -3.43 -19.82 -3.49
C HIS A 180 -4.09 -20.67 -2.41
#